data_AF-A0AAD9ZHB0-F1
#
_entry.id   AF-A0AAD9ZHB0-F1
#
_cell.length_a   1.000
_cell.length_b   1.000
_cell.length_c   1.000
_cell.angle_alpha   90.00
_cell.angle_beta   90.00
_cell.angle_gamma   90.00
#
_symmetry.space_group_name_H-M   'P 1'
#
loop_
_entity.id
_entity.type
_entity.pdbx_description
1 polymer ?
#
loop_
_entity_poly.entity_id
_entity_poly.type
_entity_poly.pdbx_seq_one_letter_code
_entity_poly.pdbx_strand_id
1 'polypeptide(L)'
;MEVFKDWNPTVRTIVSLLEDSLDKWAIFDTHDHPAPSFSSGPVCIAGDAAYASSPHHGAGAGFGVEDALALATVMEEVNATLQTVKTSKSAALTAAFKAYDAARRERSQWLVESSRTVCDTYEWANPDCGSEPEKCLKEIEWRAHKIWYFDIDDMLRDARSAYQRLIQV
;
A
#
# COMPACT_ATOMS: atom_id res chain seq x y z
N MET A 1 -3.22 5.57 31.50
CA MET A 1 -2.02 6.19 32.11
C MET A 1 -0.91 5.17 32.39
N GLU A 2 -1.21 3.97 32.91
CA GLU A 2 -0.18 2.98 33.30
C GLU A 2 0.82 2.59 32.20
N VAL A 3 0.40 2.49 30.92
CA VAL A 3 1.28 2.10 29.81
C VAL A 3 2.46 3.07 29.60
N PHE A 4 2.29 4.34 29.95
CA PHE A 4 3.29 5.40 29.79
C PHE A 4 3.88 5.90 31.11
N LYS A 5 3.68 5.17 32.23
CA LYS A 5 4.05 5.67 33.57
C LYS A 5 5.55 5.95 33.74
N ASP A 6 6.37 5.19 33.02
CA ASP A 6 7.84 5.25 33.06
C ASP A 6 8.42 6.14 31.95
N TRP A 7 7.57 6.73 31.10
CA TRP A 7 8.01 7.64 30.05
C TRP A 7 8.36 9.03 30.61
N ASN A 8 9.08 9.81 29.81
CA ASN A 8 9.53 11.14 30.21
C ASN A 8 8.35 12.07 30.61
N PRO A 9 8.61 13.12 31.42
CA PRO A 9 7.56 14.02 31.89
C PRO A 9 6.73 14.69 30.80
N THR A 10 7.34 14.98 29.64
CA THR A 10 6.65 15.59 28.50
C THR A 10 5.53 14.70 27.99
N VAL A 11 5.80 13.43 27.74
CA VAL A 11 4.81 12.45 27.24
C VAL A 11 3.69 12.27 28.27
N ARG A 12 4.06 12.10 29.55
CA ARG A 12 3.06 11.95 30.62
C ARG A 12 2.17 13.19 30.78
N THR A 13 2.71 14.38 30.55
CA THR A 13 1.95 15.63 30.57
C THR A 13 0.93 15.67 29.44
N ILE A 14 1.34 15.31 28.21
CA ILE A 14 0.42 15.21 27.05
C ILE A 14 -0.70 14.22 27.36
N VAL A 15 -0.37 13.04 27.89
CA VAL A 15 -1.37 12.02 28.25
C VAL A 15 -2.33 12.51 29.34
N SER A 16 -1.87 13.32 30.29
CA SER A 16 -2.74 13.87 31.36
C SER A 16 -3.74 14.94 30.88
N LEU A 17 -3.57 15.46 29.66
CA LEU A 17 -4.49 16.43 29.06
C LEU A 17 -5.65 15.74 28.30
N LEU A 18 -5.58 14.42 28.11
CA LEU A 18 -6.62 13.65 27.46
C LEU A 18 -7.84 13.49 28.38
N GLU A 19 -9.02 13.31 27.78
CA GLU A 19 -10.25 12.99 28.50
C GLU A 19 -10.15 11.62 29.19
N ASP A 20 -10.94 11.43 30.26
CA ASP A 20 -10.99 10.15 30.98
C ASP A 20 -11.57 9.01 30.12
N SER A 21 -12.46 9.34 29.18
CA SER A 21 -13.02 8.41 28.21
C SER A 21 -12.20 8.41 26.92
N LEU A 22 -11.51 7.30 26.66
CA LEU A 22 -10.70 7.11 25.46
C LEU A 22 -11.16 5.89 24.68
N ASP A 23 -11.11 6.01 23.36
CA ASP A 23 -11.29 4.88 22.48
C ASP A 23 -10.03 4.03 22.39
N LYS A 24 -10.22 2.72 22.27
CA LYS A 24 -9.14 1.76 22.04
C LYS A 24 -9.33 1.07 20.69
N TRP A 25 -8.35 1.25 19.81
CA TRP A 25 -8.43 0.79 18.43
C TRP A 25 -7.46 -0.38 18.24
N ALA A 26 -7.99 -1.54 17.89
CA ALA A 26 -7.17 -2.67 17.46
C ALA A 26 -6.73 -2.43 16.01
N ILE A 27 -5.43 -2.58 15.75
CA ILE A 27 -4.85 -2.40 14.42
C ILE A 27 -4.75 -3.77 13.76
N PHE A 28 -5.44 -3.94 12.63
CA PHE A 28 -5.38 -5.14 11.79
C PHE A 28 -4.87 -4.76 10.41
N ASP A 29 -4.22 -5.70 9.73
CA ASP A 29 -3.70 -5.56 8.38
C ASP A 29 -3.72 -6.91 7.65
N THR A 30 -3.28 -6.93 6.39
CA THR A 30 -3.21 -8.15 5.56
C THR A 30 -1.84 -8.82 5.56
N HIS A 31 -0.93 -8.46 6.47
CA HIS A 31 0.46 -8.91 6.42
C HIS A 31 0.62 -10.43 6.49
N ASP A 32 -0.13 -11.08 7.38
CA ASP A 32 0.07 -12.50 7.68
C ASP A 32 -0.50 -13.42 6.60
N HIS A 33 -1.49 -12.91 5.85
CA HIS A 33 -2.15 -13.61 4.74
C HIS A 33 -2.36 -12.66 3.55
N PRO A 34 -1.28 -12.25 2.86
CA PRO A 34 -1.38 -11.30 1.76
C PRO A 34 -2.14 -11.94 0.58
N ALA A 35 -2.93 -11.15 -0.14
CA ALA A 35 -3.71 -11.66 -1.27
C ALA A 35 -2.79 -12.23 -2.37
N PRO A 36 -3.03 -13.45 -2.89
CA PRO A 36 -2.18 -14.05 -3.91
C PRO A 36 -2.31 -13.36 -5.29
N SER A 37 -3.42 -12.67 -5.53
CA SER A 37 -3.64 -11.79 -6.68
C SER A 37 -4.73 -10.77 -6.33
N PHE A 38 -4.66 -9.60 -6.95
CA PHE A 38 -5.68 -8.56 -6.87
C PHE A 38 -6.75 -8.68 -7.96
N SER A 39 -6.67 -9.69 -8.83
CA SER A 39 -7.64 -9.87 -9.91
C SER A 39 -8.02 -11.34 -10.16
N SER A 40 -9.26 -11.55 -10.60
CA SER A 40 -9.74 -12.84 -11.10
C SER A 40 -10.81 -12.60 -12.15
N GLY A 41 -10.48 -12.95 -13.41
CA GLY A 41 -11.35 -12.67 -14.55
C GLY A 41 -11.67 -11.16 -14.66
N PRO A 42 -12.93 -10.77 -14.88
CA PRO A 42 -13.33 -9.36 -15.00
C PRO A 42 -13.63 -8.71 -13.64
N VAL A 43 -12.98 -9.14 -12.56
CA VAL A 43 -13.13 -8.59 -11.21
C VAL A 43 -11.75 -8.31 -10.62
N CYS A 44 -11.61 -7.18 -9.93
CA CYS A 44 -10.43 -6.84 -9.16
C CYS A 44 -10.77 -6.26 -7.78
N ILE A 45 -9.80 -6.27 -6.88
CA ILE A 45 -9.81 -5.60 -5.58
C ILE A 45 -8.73 -4.50 -5.58
N ALA A 46 -8.93 -3.43 -4.80
CA ALA A 46 -8.01 -2.29 -4.69
C ALA A 46 -8.10 -1.65 -3.30
N GLY A 47 -7.10 -0.85 -2.93
CA GLY A 47 -7.03 -0.22 -1.61
C GLY A 47 -6.99 -1.24 -0.47
N ASP A 48 -7.62 -0.92 0.65
CA ASP A 48 -7.62 -1.78 1.86
C ASP A 48 -8.21 -3.18 1.62
N ALA A 49 -9.11 -3.35 0.63
CA ALA A 49 -9.62 -4.67 0.26
C ALA A 49 -8.51 -5.58 -0.30
N ALA A 50 -7.47 -4.99 -0.89
CA ALA A 50 -6.33 -5.70 -1.48
C ALA A 50 -5.12 -5.78 -0.54
N TYR A 51 -4.87 -4.73 0.25
CA TYR A 51 -3.65 -4.60 1.06
C TYR A 51 -3.81 -3.69 2.30
N ALA A 52 -4.84 -3.87 3.12
CA ALA A 52 -4.96 -3.09 4.36
C ALA A 52 -3.63 -3.13 5.16
N SER A 53 -3.11 -1.96 5.53
CA SER A 53 -1.83 -1.79 6.21
C SER A 53 -2.01 -1.15 7.59
N SER A 54 -1.13 -1.46 8.54
CA SER A 54 -1.05 -0.66 9.76
C SER A 54 -0.69 0.82 9.43
N PRO A 55 -1.15 1.79 10.25
CA PRO A 55 -1.14 3.20 9.85
C PRO A 55 0.21 3.91 10.07
N HIS A 56 1.28 3.19 10.41
CA HIS A 56 2.53 3.79 10.88
C HIS A 56 3.29 4.61 9.82
N HIS A 57 3.07 4.37 8.53
CA HIS A 57 3.52 5.27 7.46
C HIS A 57 2.55 6.41 7.15
N GLY A 58 1.28 6.31 7.55
CA GLY A 58 0.23 7.25 7.17
C GLY A 58 -0.07 7.30 5.66
N ALA A 59 0.35 6.27 4.89
CA ALA A 59 0.34 6.30 3.43
C ALA A 59 -0.69 5.38 2.75
N GLY A 60 -1.44 4.57 3.50
CA GLY A 60 -2.37 3.56 2.95
C GLY A 60 -3.38 4.15 1.95
N ALA A 61 -4.03 5.26 2.30
CA ALA A 61 -4.95 5.94 1.40
C ALA A 61 -4.28 6.47 0.12
N GLY A 62 -3.02 6.93 0.23
CA GLY A 62 -2.23 7.36 -0.93
C GLY A 62 -2.02 6.22 -1.92
N PHE A 63 -1.70 5.02 -1.44
CA PHE A 63 -1.59 3.84 -2.29
C PHE A 63 -2.93 3.45 -2.93
N GLY A 64 -4.04 3.64 -2.22
CA GLY A 64 -5.39 3.49 -2.80
C GLY A 64 -5.66 4.48 -3.95
N VAL A 65 -5.13 5.70 -3.87
CA VAL A 65 -5.19 6.67 -4.98
C VAL A 65 -4.30 6.23 -6.15
N GLU A 66 -3.10 5.72 -5.88
CA GLU A 66 -2.23 5.14 -6.93
C GLU A 66 -2.95 3.99 -7.66
N ASP A 67 -3.70 3.15 -6.95
CA ASP A 67 -4.51 2.09 -7.55
C ASP A 67 -5.61 2.63 -8.45
N ALA A 68 -6.35 3.63 -7.97
CA ALA A 68 -7.43 4.24 -8.76
C ALA A 68 -6.89 4.81 -10.08
N LEU A 69 -5.70 5.41 -10.05
CA LEU A 69 -5.01 5.93 -11.23
C LEU A 69 -4.56 4.80 -12.18
N ALA A 70 -3.97 3.73 -11.65
CA ALA A 70 -3.58 2.56 -12.45
C ALA A 70 -4.80 1.89 -13.11
N LEU A 71 -5.89 1.71 -12.36
CA LEU A 71 -7.15 1.17 -12.87
C LEU A 71 -7.75 2.07 -13.94
N ALA A 72 -7.87 3.38 -13.70
CA ALA A 72 -8.37 4.32 -14.70
C ALA A 72 -7.56 4.26 -16.00
N THR A 73 -6.24 4.12 -15.88
CA THR A 73 -5.32 4.00 -17.02
C THR A 73 -5.58 2.75 -17.85
N VAL A 74 -5.70 1.57 -17.23
CA VAL A 74 -5.99 0.34 -17.99
C VAL A 74 -7.44 0.30 -18.51
N MET A 75 -8.38 0.98 -17.85
CA MET A 75 -9.76 1.12 -18.35
C MET A 75 -9.84 2.02 -19.59
N GLU A 76 -8.99 3.04 -19.69
CA GLU A 76 -8.86 3.87 -20.91
C GLU A 76 -8.44 2.99 -22.10
N GLU A 77 -7.44 2.13 -21.91
CA GLU A 77 -6.98 1.18 -22.94
C GLU A 77 -8.07 0.16 -23.33
N VAL A 78 -8.85 -0.33 -22.35
CA VAL A 78 -10.02 -1.20 -22.62
C VAL A 78 -11.03 -0.49 -23.51
N ASN A 79 -11.38 0.76 -23.21
CA ASN A 79 -12.33 1.53 -24.01
C ASN A 79 -11.83 1.70 -25.45
N ALA A 80 -10.56 2.04 -25.65
CA ALA A 80 -9.97 2.15 -26.99
C ALA A 80 -9.95 0.81 -27.73
N THR A 81 -9.63 -0.28 -27.03
CA THR A 81 -9.58 -1.63 -27.61
C THR A 81 -10.96 -2.09 -28.10
N LEU A 82 -12.01 -1.87 -27.31
CA LEU A 82 -13.36 -2.30 -27.68
C LEU A 82 -13.94 -1.57 -28.90
N GLN A 83 -13.35 -0.43 -29.29
CA GLN A 83 -13.72 0.30 -30.50
C GLN A 83 -12.98 -0.19 -31.76
N THR A 84 -11.81 -0.80 -31.59
CA THR A 84 -10.87 -1.07 -32.69
C THR A 84 -10.60 -2.55 -32.94
N VAL A 85 -10.69 -3.37 -31.91
CA VAL A 85 -10.40 -4.81 -31.94
C VAL A 85 -11.65 -5.61 -31.63
N LYS A 86 -11.89 -6.67 -32.42
CA LYS A 86 -12.99 -7.61 -32.17
C LYS A 86 -12.62 -8.54 -31.01
N THR A 87 -12.82 -8.08 -29.78
CA THR A 87 -12.68 -8.87 -28.56
C THR A 87 -13.92 -8.76 -27.68
N SER A 88 -14.07 -9.64 -26.70
CA SER A 88 -15.16 -9.54 -25.73
C SER A 88 -14.80 -8.55 -24.62
N LYS A 89 -15.80 -7.84 -24.08
CA LYS A 89 -15.62 -6.96 -22.91
C LYS A 89 -14.99 -7.71 -21.73
N SER A 90 -15.39 -8.96 -21.50
CA SER A 90 -14.84 -9.79 -20.42
C SER A 90 -13.36 -10.08 -20.61
N ALA A 91 -12.91 -10.38 -21.84
CA ALA A 91 -11.50 -10.62 -22.14
C ALA A 91 -10.66 -9.35 -21.95
N ALA A 92 -11.14 -8.21 -22.45
CA ALA A 92 -10.47 -6.92 -22.28
C ALA A 92 -10.33 -6.54 -20.79
N LEU A 93 -11.41 -6.66 -20.00
CA LEU A 93 -11.36 -6.41 -18.55
C LEU A 93 -10.44 -7.38 -17.83
N THR A 94 -10.44 -8.67 -18.20
CA THR A 94 -9.54 -9.66 -17.60
C THR A 94 -8.08 -9.33 -17.86
N ALA A 95 -7.72 -8.92 -19.08
CA ALA A 95 -6.37 -8.48 -19.41
C ALA A 95 -5.98 -7.21 -18.63
N ALA A 96 -6.89 -6.24 -18.53
CA ALA A 96 -6.66 -4.99 -17.82
C ALA A 96 -6.43 -5.19 -16.33
N PHE A 97 -7.26 -6.00 -15.66
CA PHE A 97 -7.11 -6.25 -14.24
C PHE A 97 -5.87 -7.09 -13.91
N LYS A 98 -5.45 -8.00 -14.80
CA LYS A 98 -4.16 -8.68 -14.68
C LYS A 98 -2.97 -7.72 -14.83
N ALA A 99 -3.06 -6.76 -15.75
CA ALA A 99 -2.04 -5.73 -15.90
C ALA A 99 -1.94 -4.82 -14.66
N TYR A 100 -3.08 -4.43 -14.09
CA TYR A 100 -3.15 -3.72 -12.82
C TYR A 100 -2.53 -4.52 -11.67
N ASP A 101 -2.91 -5.80 -11.49
CA ASP A 101 -2.34 -6.67 -10.45
C ASP A 101 -0.81 -6.75 -10.57
N ALA A 102 -0.29 -6.93 -11.79
CA ALA A 102 1.14 -7.00 -12.06
C ALA A 102 1.88 -5.69 -11.70
N ALA A 103 1.27 -4.53 -11.99
CA ALA A 103 1.89 -3.23 -11.72
C ALA A 103 1.83 -2.81 -10.24
N ARG A 104 0.85 -3.32 -9.47
CA ARG A 104 0.53 -2.79 -8.14
C ARG A 104 0.85 -3.72 -6.99
N ARG A 105 0.77 -5.04 -7.17
CA ARG A 105 0.76 -5.98 -6.05
C ARG A 105 2.05 -5.98 -5.24
N GLU A 106 3.21 -6.00 -5.90
CA GLU A 106 4.51 -5.99 -5.21
C GLU A 106 4.68 -4.73 -4.35
N ARG A 107 4.46 -3.55 -4.94
CA ARG A 107 4.57 -2.27 -4.22
C ARG A 107 3.59 -2.19 -3.05
N SER A 108 2.34 -2.59 -3.25
CA SER A 108 1.30 -2.45 -2.22
C SER A 108 1.49 -3.45 -1.08
N GLN A 109 1.96 -4.66 -1.36
CA GLN A 109 2.33 -5.63 -0.31
C GLN A 109 3.59 -5.20 0.44
N TRP A 110 4.55 -4.58 -0.26
CA TRP A 110 5.71 -3.97 0.40
C TRP A 110 5.30 -2.86 1.37
N LEU A 111 4.26 -2.07 1.09
CA LEU A 111 3.76 -1.08 2.05
C LEU A 111 3.28 -1.76 3.34
N VAL A 112 2.50 -2.84 3.24
CA VAL A 112 1.95 -3.56 4.40
C VAL A 112 3.08 -4.06 5.30
N GLU A 113 4.08 -4.71 4.72
CA GLU A 113 5.30 -5.14 5.45
C GLU A 113 6.04 -3.95 6.04
N SER A 114 6.30 -2.93 5.22
CA SER A 114 7.05 -1.74 5.62
C SER A 114 6.38 -0.96 6.75
N SER A 115 5.05 -0.95 6.81
CA SER A 115 4.29 -0.33 7.90
C SER A 115 4.45 -1.08 9.22
N ARG A 116 4.60 -2.41 9.22
CA ARG A 116 4.98 -3.14 10.44
C ARG A 116 6.45 -2.88 10.81
N THR A 117 7.36 -2.93 9.84
CA THR A 117 8.78 -2.68 10.12
C THR A 117 9.03 -1.29 10.69
N VAL A 118 8.36 -0.24 10.19
CA VAL A 118 8.55 1.12 10.71
C VAL A 118 7.97 1.27 12.12
N CYS A 119 6.88 0.56 12.45
CA CYS A 119 6.36 0.47 13.81
C CYS A 119 7.42 -0.12 14.75
N ASP A 120 7.99 -1.26 14.37
CA ASP A 120 9.06 -1.90 15.14
C ASP A 120 10.27 -0.97 15.31
N THR A 121 10.60 -0.17 14.29
CA THR A 121 11.67 0.83 14.37
C THR A 121 11.33 1.97 15.34
N TYR A 122 10.09 2.46 15.36
CA TYR A 122 9.64 3.47 16.34
C TYR A 122 9.68 2.96 17.78
N GLU A 123 9.41 1.67 17.98
CA GLU A 123 9.35 1.02 19.29
C GLU A 123 10.68 0.36 19.71
N TRP A 124 11.76 0.56 18.94
CA TRP A 124 13.08 -0.07 19.13
C TRP A 124 13.06 -1.61 19.16
N ALA A 125 12.06 -2.22 18.51
CA ALA A 125 11.88 -3.65 18.35
C ALA A 125 12.47 -4.19 17.03
N ASN A 126 12.85 -3.32 16.10
CA ASN A 126 13.49 -3.72 14.85
C ASN A 126 14.87 -4.37 15.13
N PRO A 127 15.11 -5.63 14.74
CA PRO A 127 16.34 -6.36 15.07
C PRO A 127 17.61 -5.79 14.42
N ASP A 128 17.48 -5.12 13.28
CA ASP A 128 18.63 -4.56 12.54
C ASP A 128 19.04 -3.18 13.10
N CYS A 129 18.07 -2.43 13.63
CA CYS A 129 18.30 -1.08 14.15
C CYS A 129 18.50 -1.06 15.68
N GLY A 130 17.80 -1.93 16.41
CA GLY A 130 17.68 -1.85 17.86
C GLY A 130 17.21 -0.47 18.33
N SER A 131 17.93 0.09 19.30
CA SER A 131 17.70 1.45 19.80
C SER A 131 18.74 2.46 19.30
N GLU A 132 19.48 2.16 18.22
CA GLU A 132 20.50 3.05 17.68
C GLU A 132 19.88 4.17 16.82
N PRO A 133 19.89 5.45 17.25
CA PRO A 133 19.08 6.50 16.62
C PRO A 133 19.40 6.74 15.15
N GLU A 134 20.67 6.72 14.77
CA GLU A 134 21.10 6.95 13.38
C GLU A 134 20.66 5.82 12.45
N LYS A 135 20.67 4.56 12.93
CA LYS A 135 20.18 3.42 12.15
C LYS A 135 18.67 3.50 11.97
N CYS A 136 17.94 3.78 13.05
CA CYS A 136 16.49 3.96 13.00
C CYS A 136 16.11 5.07 12.02
N LEU A 137 16.75 6.24 12.12
CA LEU A 137 16.47 7.38 11.24
C LEU A 137 16.72 7.01 9.77
N LYS A 138 17.87 6.40 9.47
CA LYS A 138 18.22 5.99 8.10
C LYS A 138 17.20 5.00 7.51
N GLU A 139 16.74 4.04 8.33
CA GLU A 139 15.74 3.05 7.92
C GLU A 139 14.38 3.71 7.64
N ILE A 140 13.94 4.62 8.51
CA ILE A 140 12.70 5.38 8.35
C ILE A 140 12.77 6.25 7.09
N GLU A 141 13.86 7.00 6.91
CA GLU A 141 14.05 7.89 5.76
C GLU A 141 14.06 7.12 4.44
N TRP A 142 14.78 5.99 4.38
CA TRP A 142 14.80 5.17 3.16
C TRP A 142 13.41 4.67 2.77
N ARG A 143 12.62 4.18 3.75
CA ARG A 143 11.25 3.71 3.52
C ARG A 143 10.33 4.84 3.11
N ALA A 144 10.39 5.99 3.80
CA ALA A 144 9.60 7.16 3.47
C ALA A 144 9.90 7.66 2.05
N HIS A 145 11.18 7.76 1.67
CA HIS A 145 11.59 8.18 0.33
C HIS A 145 11.15 7.20 -0.75
N LYS A 146 11.18 5.89 -0.48
CA LYS A 146 10.64 4.87 -1.41
C LYS A 146 9.12 4.99 -1.60
N ILE A 147 8.40 5.53 -0.62
CA ILE A 147 6.98 5.87 -0.76
C ILE A 147 6.82 7.17 -1.55
N TRP A 148 7.44 8.26 -1.12
CA TRP A 148 7.19 9.62 -1.63
C TRP A 148 7.73 9.88 -3.03
N TYR A 149 8.84 9.25 -3.40
CA TYR A 149 9.52 9.47 -4.68
C TYR A 149 9.30 8.31 -5.65
N PHE A 150 8.18 7.60 -5.52
CA PHE A 150 7.83 6.54 -6.45
C PHE A 150 7.52 7.08 -7.84
N ASP A 151 8.06 6.44 -8.87
CA ASP A 151 7.82 6.80 -10.25
C ASP A 151 6.44 6.28 -10.71
N ILE A 152 5.43 7.12 -10.50
CA ILE A 152 4.05 6.83 -10.92
C ILE A 152 3.97 6.68 -12.44
N ASP A 153 4.68 7.52 -13.20
CA ASP A 153 4.60 7.50 -14.66
C ASP A 153 5.15 6.19 -15.22
N ASP A 154 6.21 5.64 -14.62
CA ASP A 154 6.75 4.33 -14.99
C ASP A 154 5.76 3.20 -14.72
N MET A 155 5.15 3.19 -13.54
CA MET A 155 4.09 2.23 -13.21
C MET A 155 2.94 2.28 -14.22
N LEU A 156 2.54 3.47 -14.68
CA LEU A 156 1.48 3.62 -15.69
C LEU A 156 1.93 3.12 -17.07
N ARG A 157 3.17 3.38 -17.48
CA ARG A 157 3.75 2.82 -18.72
C ARG A 157 3.79 1.30 -18.69
N ASP A 158 4.18 0.72 -17.56
CA ASP A 158 4.22 -0.73 -17.35
C ASP A 158 2.83 -1.35 -17.40
N ALA A 159 1.84 -0.73 -16.74
CA ALA A 159 0.46 -1.19 -16.77
C ALA A 159 -0.12 -1.18 -18.20
N ARG A 160 0.09 -0.10 -18.96
CA ARG A 160 -0.33 -0.03 -20.38
C ARG A 160 0.36 -1.11 -21.23
N SER A 161 1.68 -1.25 -21.07
CA SER A 161 2.47 -2.23 -21.81
C SER A 161 2.06 -3.66 -21.49
N ALA A 162 1.78 -3.97 -20.22
CA ALA A 162 1.29 -5.26 -19.79
C ALA A 162 -0.10 -5.57 -20.36
N TYR A 163 -1.03 -4.60 -20.35
CA TYR A 163 -2.35 -4.75 -20.95
C TYR A 163 -2.25 -5.09 -22.44
N GLN A 164 -1.45 -4.32 -23.20
CA GLN A 164 -1.28 -4.52 -24.64
C GLN A 164 -0.73 -5.92 -24.96
N ARG A 165 0.21 -6.44 -24.16
CA ARG A 165 0.69 -7.82 -24.31
C ARG A 165 -0.38 -8.86 -24.02
N LEU A 166 -1.21 -8.63 -22.99
CA LEU A 166 -2.21 -9.59 -22.53
C LEU A 166 -3.45 -9.66 -23.44
N ILE A 167 -3.81 -8.58 -24.13
CA ILE A 167 -5.00 -8.53 -24.99
C ILE A 167 -4.76 -8.99 -26.43
N GLN A 168 -3.48 -9.13 -26.82
CA GLN A 168 -3.09 -9.66 -28.14
C GLN A 168 -3.10 -11.20 -28.20
N VAL A 169 -3.32 -11.87 -27.07
CA VAL A 169 -3.38 -13.34 -26.94
C VAL A 169 -4.81 -13.84 -27.01
#